data_AF-A0AAU9NDM4-F1
#
_entry.id   AF-A0AAU9NDM4-F1
#
_cell.length_a   1.000
_cell.length_b   1.000
_cell.length_c   1.000
_cell.angle_alpha   90.00
_cell.angle_beta   90.00
_cell.angle_gamma   90.00
#
_symmetry.space_group_name_H-M   'P 1'
#
loop_
_entity.id
_entity.type
_entity.pdbx_description
1 polymer ?
#
loop_
_entity_poly.entity_id
_entity_poly.type
_entity_poly.pdbx_seq_one_letter_code
_entity_poly.pdbx_strand_id
1 'polypeptide(L)'
;MFSPPDMEILSKFPPQSQEQKMQPRKQGEFESVHRDLIVGMGKWEFDPMELENPFPNNEGSVHLWMGDQDRFVPVKLQRYIAKKLPWINYHEITGGGHLFSVTDGMADTILTTLLNVKD
;
A
#
# COMPACT_ATOMS: atom_id res chain seq x y z
N MET A 1 -9.77 -13.20 5.13
CA MET A 1 -8.50 -12.49 5.41
C MET A 1 -8.67 -10.98 5.29
N PHE A 2 -9.43 -10.49 4.31
CA PHE A 2 -9.90 -9.10 4.22
C PHE A 2 -10.71 -8.60 5.43
N SER A 3 -10.66 -7.30 5.68
CA SER A 3 -11.45 -6.60 6.71
C SER A 3 -12.89 -6.34 6.22
N PRO A 4 -13.85 -6.02 7.10
CA PRO A 4 -15.20 -5.65 6.67
C PRO A 4 -15.26 -4.56 5.58
N PRO A 5 -14.51 -3.43 5.67
CA PRO A 5 -14.52 -2.43 4.60
C PRO A 5 -13.94 -2.97 3.28
N ASP A 6 -12.92 -3.83 3.33
CA ASP A 6 -12.40 -4.48 2.12
C ASP A 6 -13.45 -5.39 1.46
N MET A 7 -14.24 -6.10 2.27
CA MET A 7 -15.29 -6.98 1.76
C MET A 7 -16.40 -6.20 1.07
N GLU A 8 -16.74 -5.00 1.57
CA GLU A 8 -17.67 -4.09 0.91
C GLU A 8 -17.14 -3.67 -0.46
N ILE A 9 -15.85 -3.29 -0.54
CA ILE A 9 -15.20 -2.92 -1.80
C ILE A 9 -15.23 -4.11 -2.78
N LEU A 10 -14.79 -5.29 -2.35
CA LEU A 10 -14.76 -6.49 -3.18
C LEU A 10 -16.14 -6.89 -3.72
N SER A 11 -17.22 -6.63 -2.96
CA SER A 11 -18.58 -6.93 -3.39
C SER A 11 -19.05 -6.12 -4.61
N LYS A 12 -18.41 -4.98 -4.89
CA LYS A 12 -18.70 -4.11 -6.03
C LYS A 12 -18.02 -4.57 -7.32
N PHE A 13 -17.03 -5.46 -7.23
CA PHE A 13 -16.28 -5.94 -8.39
C PHE A 13 -16.90 -7.19 -9.01
N PRO A 14 -16.89 -7.31 -10.35
CA PRO A 14 -17.27 -8.56 -10.99
C PRO A 14 -16.27 -9.66 -10.62
N PRO A 15 -16.72 -10.93 -10.55
CA PRO A 15 -15.83 -12.05 -10.32
C PRO A 15 -14.77 -12.13 -11.41
N GLN A 16 -13.53 -12.45 -11.03
CA GLN A 16 -12.43 -12.63 -11.97
C GLN A 16 -12.70 -13.80 -12.93
N SER A 17 -12.44 -13.58 -14.22
CA SER A 17 -12.47 -14.60 -15.26
C SER A 17 -11.36 -15.64 -15.04
N GLN A 18 -11.51 -16.83 -15.64
CA GLN A 18 -10.46 -17.85 -15.61
C GLN A 18 -9.15 -17.34 -16.22
N GLU A 19 -9.24 -16.56 -17.30
CA GLU A 19 -8.07 -15.96 -17.92
C GLU A 19 -7.35 -15.01 -16.95
N GLN A 20 -8.09 -14.11 -16.29
CA GLN A 20 -7.53 -13.19 -15.28
C GLN A 20 -6.83 -13.93 -14.15
N LYS A 21 -7.38 -15.06 -13.70
CA LYS A 21 -6.76 -15.90 -12.66
C LYS A 21 -5.47 -16.57 -13.12
N MET A 22 -5.32 -16.84 -14.41
CA MET A 22 -4.12 -17.46 -14.98
C MET A 22 -3.03 -16.44 -15.36
N GLN A 23 -3.39 -15.15 -15.53
CA GLN A 23 -2.44 -14.09 -15.92
C GLN A 23 -1.17 -14.08 -15.05
N PRO A 24 -1.24 -14.15 -13.69
CA PRO A 24 -0.06 -14.07 -12.86
C PRO A 24 0.89 -15.26 -12.99
N ARG A 25 0.53 -16.34 -13.71
CA ARG A 25 1.35 -17.58 -13.80
C ARG A 25 1.79 -17.91 -15.22
N LYS A 26 1.71 -16.95 -16.15
CA LYS A 26 2.02 -17.16 -17.57
C LYS A 26 3.45 -17.64 -17.84
N GLN A 27 4.40 -17.37 -16.94
CA GLN A 27 5.80 -17.80 -17.06
C GLN A 27 6.09 -19.11 -16.31
N GLY A 28 5.06 -19.78 -15.80
CA GLY A 28 5.18 -20.94 -14.93
C GLY A 28 5.30 -20.55 -13.45
N GLU A 29 5.13 -21.52 -12.54
CA GLU A 29 5.06 -21.24 -11.10
C GLU A 29 6.36 -20.68 -10.52
N PHE A 30 7.52 -21.11 -11.03
CA PHE A 30 8.82 -20.68 -10.53
C PHE A 30 9.10 -19.20 -10.84
N GLU A 31 9.01 -18.82 -12.12
CA GLU A 31 9.29 -17.44 -12.55
C GLU A 31 8.21 -16.44 -12.16
N SER A 32 7.04 -16.92 -11.73
CA SER A 32 5.97 -16.08 -11.22
C SER A 32 5.86 -16.16 -9.69
N VAL A 33 5.20 -17.19 -9.16
CA VAL A 33 4.84 -17.27 -7.73
C VAL A 33 6.07 -17.36 -6.84
N HIS A 34 7.03 -18.23 -7.15
CA HIS A 34 8.20 -18.41 -6.28
C HIS A 34 9.07 -17.16 -6.30
N ARG A 35 9.27 -16.57 -7.49
CA ARG A 35 10.06 -15.35 -7.65
C ARG A 35 9.43 -14.17 -6.93
N ASP A 36 8.12 -13.99 -7.02
CA ASP A 36 7.38 -12.95 -6.28
C ASP A 36 7.53 -13.13 -4.76
N LEU A 37 7.46 -14.37 -4.26
CA LEU A 37 7.68 -14.65 -2.83
C LEU A 37 9.12 -14.40 -2.40
N ILE A 38 10.12 -14.72 -3.23
CA ILE A 38 11.53 -14.43 -2.93
C ILE A 38 11.75 -12.92 -2.83
N VAL A 39 11.17 -12.14 -3.74
CA VAL A 39 11.29 -10.67 -3.70
C VAL A 39 10.51 -10.08 -2.52
N GLY A 40 9.25 -10.48 -2.32
CA GLY A 40 8.36 -9.88 -1.33
C GLY A 40 8.58 -10.35 0.11
N MET A 41 9.08 -11.58 0.31
CA MET A 41 9.23 -12.21 1.62
C MET A 41 10.67 -12.69 1.91
N GLY A 42 11.60 -12.50 0.97
CA GLY A 42 13.00 -12.82 1.17
C GLY A 42 13.68 -11.87 2.17
N LYS A 43 14.98 -12.11 2.40
CA LYS A 43 15.79 -11.18 3.18
C LYS A 43 16.15 -9.99 2.30
N TRP A 44 15.79 -8.79 2.75
CA TRP A 44 16.17 -7.55 2.09
C TRP A 44 17.57 -7.14 2.57
N GLU A 45 18.36 -6.55 1.68
CA GLU A 45 19.71 -6.05 1.98
C GLU A 45 19.68 -4.68 2.66
N PHE A 46 18.49 -4.08 2.82
CA PHE A 46 18.28 -2.80 3.48
C PHE A 46 17.06 -2.85 4.40
N ASP A 47 17.08 -1.99 5.43
CA ASP A 47 15.95 -1.73 6.30
C ASP A 47 15.30 -0.40 5.89
N PRO A 48 14.00 -0.38 5.50
CA PRO A 48 13.28 0.85 5.21
C PRO A 48 13.35 1.89 6.34
N MET A 49 13.51 1.47 7.59
CA MET A 49 13.62 2.35 8.77
C MET A 49 14.99 3.03 8.90
N GLU A 50 15.98 2.65 8.10
CA GLU A 50 17.31 3.27 8.06
C GLU A 50 17.45 4.29 6.92
N LEU A 51 16.37 4.55 6.17
CA LEU A 51 16.39 5.51 5.06
C LEU A 51 16.56 6.96 5.57
N GLU A 52 17.46 7.69 4.90
CA GLU A 52 17.59 9.13 5.07
C GLU A 52 16.50 9.87 4.26
N ASN A 53 16.20 11.12 4.65
CA ASN A 53 15.25 11.94 3.92
C ASN A 53 15.76 12.18 2.48
N PRO A 54 15.06 11.71 1.44
CA PRO A 54 15.49 11.92 0.06
C PRO A 54 15.33 13.37 -0.42
N PHE A 55 14.59 14.20 0.31
CA PHE A 55 14.29 15.60 -0.02
C PHE A 55 14.67 16.55 1.13
N PRO A 56 15.97 16.70 1.45
CA PRO A 56 16.42 17.50 2.59
C PRO A 56 16.21 19.01 2.40
N ASN A 57 16.00 19.48 1.16
CA ASN A 57 15.81 20.88 0.82
C ASN A 57 14.35 21.23 0.49
N ASN A 58 13.40 20.36 0.88
CA ASN A 58 11.96 20.50 0.58
C ASN A 58 11.63 20.56 -0.92
N GLU A 59 12.45 19.93 -1.76
CA GLU A 59 12.25 19.78 -3.20
C GLU A 59 11.18 18.72 -3.55
N GLY A 60 10.74 17.96 -2.55
CA GLY A 60 9.73 16.91 -2.66
C GLY A 60 9.23 16.46 -1.30
N SER A 61 8.36 15.46 -1.29
CA SER A 61 7.84 14.87 -0.06
C SER A 61 7.54 13.38 -0.25
N VAL A 62 7.60 12.64 0.85
CA VAL A 62 7.23 11.21 0.87
C VAL A 62 6.01 11.06 1.75
N HIS A 63 5.02 10.34 1.24
CA HIS A 63 3.75 10.13 1.93
C HIS A 63 3.47 8.64 2.09
N LEU A 64 2.93 8.25 3.24
CA LEU A 64 2.56 6.88 3.56
C LEU A 64 1.10 6.84 4.02
N TRP A 65 0.25 6.14 3.27
CA TRP A 65 -1.15 5.91 3.63
C TRP A 65 -1.35 4.51 4.20
N MET A 66 -2.20 4.38 5.22
CA MET A 66 -2.49 3.10 5.85
C MET A 66 -3.91 3.03 6.38
N GLY A 67 -4.65 1.99 6.03
CA GLY A 67 -5.93 1.66 6.67
C GLY A 67 -5.72 1.09 8.08
N ASP A 68 -6.42 1.62 9.08
CA ASP A 68 -6.30 1.15 10.47
C ASP A 68 -6.95 -0.23 10.74
N GLN A 69 -7.77 -0.71 9.79
CA GLN A 69 -8.39 -2.04 9.80
C GLN A 69 -7.72 -3.01 8.82
N ASP A 70 -6.57 -2.66 8.22
CA ASP A 70 -5.81 -3.62 7.39
C ASP A 70 -5.44 -4.86 8.22
N ARG A 71 -5.77 -6.04 7.67
CA ARG A 71 -5.55 -7.35 8.28
C ARG A 71 -4.34 -8.09 7.72
N PHE A 72 -3.74 -7.61 6.65
CA PHE A 72 -2.51 -8.14 6.06
C PHE A 72 -1.28 -7.49 6.67
N VAL A 73 -1.32 -6.17 6.86
CA VAL A 73 -0.23 -5.40 7.45
C VAL A 73 -0.72 -4.71 8.72
N PRO A 74 -0.12 -4.96 9.90
CA PRO A 74 -0.55 -4.28 11.13
C PRO A 74 -0.28 -2.78 11.09
N VAL A 75 -1.30 -1.95 11.34
CA VAL A 75 -1.18 -0.48 11.39
C VAL A 75 -0.07 0.01 12.34
N LYS A 76 0.20 -0.74 13.42
CA LYS A 76 1.26 -0.43 14.40
C LYS A 76 2.64 -0.34 13.75
N LEU A 77 2.91 -1.12 12.71
CA LEU A 77 4.17 -1.07 11.99
C LEU A 77 4.34 0.28 11.30
N GLN A 78 3.31 0.76 10.60
CA GLN A 78 3.37 2.05 9.90
C GLN A 78 3.47 3.24 10.85
N ARG A 79 2.75 3.19 11.98
CA ARG A 79 2.90 4.17 13.06
C ARG A 79 4.34 4.21 13.60
N TYR A 80 4.99 3.06 13.72
CA TYR A 80 6.39 2.99 14.17
C TYR A 80 7.36 3.55 13.12
N ILE A 81 7.16 3.20 11.84
CA ILE A 81 7.97 3.72 10.72
C ILE A 81 7.86 5.25 10.65
N ALA A 82 6.64 5.81 10.68
CA ALA A 82 6.41 7.25 10.66
C ALA A 82 7.06 7.97 11.87
N LYS A 83 7.07 7.32 13.04
CA LYS A 83 7.78 7.85 14.22
C LYS A 83 9.29 7.84 14.06
N LYS A 84 9.84 6.80 13.41
CA LYS A 84 11.29 6.65 13.17
C LYS A 84 11.79 7.56 12.05
N LEU A 85 10.97 7.77 11.04
CA LEU A 85 11.27 8.57 9.85
C LEU A 85 10.33 9.79 9.82
N PRO A 86 10.61 10.84 10.62
CA PRO A 86 9.71 11.99 10.76
C PRO A 86 9.55 12.83 9.50
N TRP A 87 10.35 12.56 8.45
CA TRP A 87 10.22 13.17 7.13
C TRP A 87 9.12 12.53 6.27
N ILE A 88 8.53 11.41 6.70
CA ILE A 88 7.37 10.80 6.05
C ILE A 88 6.09 11.49 6.54
N ASN A 89 5.30 11.99 5.60
CA ASN A 89 3.93 12.44 5.84
C ASN A 89 3.02 11.21 5.98
N TYR A 90 2.65 10.85 7.22
CA TYR A 90 1.81 9.69 7.49
C TYR A 90 0.32 10.04 7.51
N HIS A 91 -0.46 9.23 6.80
CA HIS A 91 -1.91 9.37 6.62
C HIS A 91 -2.60 8.07 7.05
N GLU A 92 -3.19 8.07 8.23
CA GLU A 92 -3.97 6.92 8.71
C GLU A 92 -5.44 7.08 8.32
N ILE A 93 -6.00 6.05 7.68
CA ILE A 93 -7.39 6.03 7.23
C ILE A 93 -8.21 5.27 8.26
N THR A 94 -8.93 5.99 9.10
CA THR A 94 -9.85 5.42 10.10
C THR A 94 -10.96 4.63 9.41
N GLY A 95 -11.14 3.38 9.81
CA GLY A 95 -12.08 2.46 9.17
C GLY A 95 -11.61 1.93 7.81
N GLY A 96 -10.39 2.26 7.38
CA GLY A 96 -9.83 1.80 6.11
C GLY A 96 -9.26 0.39 6.22
N GLY A 97 -9.57 -0.47 5.25
CA GLY A 97 -8.95 -1.78 5.10
C GLY A 97 -7.69 -1.75 4.23
N HIS A 98 -7.23 -2.91 3.78
CA HIS A 98 -6.09 -3.04 2.86
C HIS A 98 -6.37 -2.39 1.48
N LEU A 99 -7.62 -2.40 1.06
CA LEU A 99 -8.09 -1.92 -0.24
C LEU A 99 -8.59 -0.47 -0.18
N PHE A 100 -8.24 0.29 0.86
CA PHE A 100 -8.72 1.67 1.02
C PHE A 100 -8.46 2.55 -0.21
N SER A 101 -7.38 2.30 -0.96
CA SER A 101 -7.02 3.06 -2.17
C SER A 101 -8.03 2.93 -3.30
N VAL A 102 -8.91 1.93 -3.24
CA VAL A 102 -9.92 1.61 -4.25
C VAL A 102 -11.26 2.27 -3.93
N THR A 103 -11.42 2.90 -2.75
CA THR A 103 -12.68 3.58 -2.42
C THR A 103 -12.87 4.84 -3.27
N ASP A 104 -14.14 5.16 -3.55
CA ASP A 104 -14.51 6.34 -4.34
C ASP A 104 -13.91 7.61 -3.72
N GLY A 105 -13.27 8.43 -4.54
CA GLY A 105 -12.63 9.69 -4.13
C GLY A 105 -11.24 9.55 -3.48
N MET A 106 -10.77 8.33 -3.18
CA MET A 106 -9.44 8.16 -2.57
C MET A 106 -8.31 8.53 -3.53
N ALA A 107 -8.46 8.21 -4.82
CA ALA A 107 -7.51 8.61 -5.85
C ALA A 107 -7.36 10.14 -5.92
N ASP A 108 -8.49 10.87 -5.96
CA ASP A 108 -8.49 12.33 -5.98
C ASP A 108 -7.89 12.91 -4.70
N THR A 109 -8.20 12.31 -3.55
CA THR A 109 -7.63 12.69 -2.25
C THR A 109 -6.11 12.55 -2.24
N ILE A 110 -5.59 11.41 -2.72
CA ILE A 110 -4.14 11.14 -2.79
C ILE A 110 -3.48 12.13 -3.77
N LEU A 111 -4.04 12.31 -4.97
CA LEU A 111 -3.48 13.20 -5.99
C LEU A 111 -3.48 14.66 -5.54
N THR A 112 -4.58 15.14 -4.97
CA THR A 112 -4.69 16.50 -4.44
C THR A 112 -3.67 16.74 -3.32
N THR A 113 -3.50 15.76 -2.43
CA THR A 113 -2.48 15.79 -1.37
C THR A 113 -1.06 15.84 -1.93
N LEU A 114 -0.75 15.03 -2.95
CA LEU A 114 0.58 14.98 -3.57
C LEU A 114 0.91 16.25 -4.37
N LEU A 115 -0.08 16.83 -5.03
CA LEU A 115 0.08 17.99 -5.91
C LEU A 115 -0.08 19.33 -5.18
N ASN A 116 -0.42 19.32 -3.88
CA ASN A 116 -0.74 20.51 -3.09
C ASN A 116 -1.81 21.40 -3.74
N VAL A 117 -2.75 20.80 -4.47
CA VAL A 117 -3.87 21.55 -5.07
C VAL A 117 -4.84 21.89 -3.93
N LYS A 118 -5.16 23.17 -3.77
CA LYS A 118 -6.25 23.61 -2.88
C LYS A 118 -7.47 23.83 -3.74
N ASP A 119 -8.62 23.31 -3.30
CA ASP A 119 -9.94 23.61 -3.86
C ASP A 119 -10.25 25.12 -3.81
#